data_AF-A0A7C3II38-F1
#
_entry.id   AF-A0A7C3II38-F1
#
_cell.length_a   1.000
_cell.length_b   1.000
_cell.length_c   1.000
_cell.angle_alpha   90.00
_cell.angle_beta   90.00
_cell.angle_gamma   90.00
#
_symmetry.space_group_name_H-M   'P 1'
#
loop_
_entity.id
_entity.type
_entity.pdbx_description
1 polymer ?
#
loop_
_entity_poly.entity_id
_entity_poly.type
_entity_poly.pdbx_seq_one_letter_code
_entity_poly.pdbx_strand_id
1 'polypeptide(L)'
;MSINVNEDFIFPKLRDDIAFELIENENEQQVVLYDPRGYARQPIQIPFSIVPLLQMLDGTFRISDIENVLKDEKSDNIAEIIEPIFNLIYYLDHLGFLETENYYNLKRELDDYLNSPIRKPVCAGSTYSDNPDHLKSQIKAILSSRKPDDIKPDADSIIVPHIDFRVGLGALKTYAAAYHAIKEKHPELVVIFGTSHYASSDYFMFTEKDFETPFGVVKTDREIINQLKAISNGDIHFDELAHKNEHSIELQLVFLQFLFGDKFKILPILVGSFHNFVQADTLPKEDEHFQELIRKVKDVIKESGKKTVYIASVDFAHIGRKFGDDFDAAPELAILQNEDRILINHLVNFEADEFFKTVAKNNDRRKICGLSPIYSVMQMNKFRESRFLEYNQWDETETKSAVSFASIAFYE
;
A
#
# COMPACT_ATOMS: atom_id res chain seq x y z
N MET A 1 7.96 -25.72 -28.85
CA MET A 1 7.57 -24.85 -29.98
C MET A 1 8.88 -24.33 -30.54
N SER A 2 9.32 -24.79 -31.72
CA SER A 2 10.63 -24.40 -32.26
C SER A 2 10.63 -22.90 -32.52
N ILE A 3 11.29 -22.14 -31.65
CA ILE A 3 11.42 -20.70 -31.82
C ILE A 3 12.37 -20.52 -33.00
N ASN A 4 11.83 -20.14 -34.15
CA ASN A 4 12.60 -19.80 -35.33
C ASN A 4 13.17 -18.39 -35.10
N VAL A 5 14.10 -18.27 -34.15
CA VAL A 5 14.71 -16.98 -33.84
C VAL A 5 15.74 -16.69 -34.91
N ASN A 6 15.62 -15.52 -35.54
CA ASN A 6 16.60 -15.05 -36.50
C ASN A 6 17.98 -14.98 -35.83
N GLU A 7 19.03 -15.58 -36.40
CA GLU A 7 20.40 -15.56 -35.87
C GLU A 7 20.94 -14.12 -35.68
N ASP A 8 20.37 -13.16 -36.41
CA ASP A 8 20.65 -11.72 -36.30
C ASP A 8 19.87 -11.00 -35.19
N PHE A 9 19.09 -11.70 -34.36
CA PHE A 9 18.39 -11.08 -33.25
C PHE A 9 19.39 -10.53 -32.21
N ILE A 10 19.29 -9.23 -31.96
CA ILE A 10 20.08 -8.51 -30.97
C ILE A 10 19.26 -8.41 -29.69
N PHE A 11 19.85 -8.83 -28.57
CA PHE A 11 19.22 -8.69 -27.27
C PHE A 11 19.17 -7.22 -26.83
N PRO A 12 18.07 -6.79 -26.19
CA PRO A 12 17.96 -5.42 -25.71
C PRO A 12 19.06 -5.08 -24.70
N LYS A 13 19.53 -3.84 -24.76
CA LYS A 13 20.55 -3.30 -23.85
C LYS A 13 20.01 -3.21 -22.42
N LEU A 14 20.79 -3.61 -21.43
CA LEU A 14 20.55 -3.29 -20.02
C LEU A 14 20.80 -1.80 -19.80
N ARG A 15 19.86 -1.10 -19.17
CA ARG A 15 19.95 0.34 -18.96
C ARG A 15 21.19 0.71 -18.11
N ASP A 16 21.88 1.79 -18.50
CA ASP A 16 23.09 2.26 -17.82
C ASP A 16 22.83 2.83 -16.41
N ASP A 17 21.58 3.14 -16.08
CA ASP A 17 21.18 3.74 -14.81
C ASP A 17 20.72 2.71 -13.76
N ILE A 18 20.85 1.41 -14.04
CA ILE A 18 20.57 0.34 -13.08
C ILE A 18 21.72 0.21 -12.08
N ALA A 19 21.37 0.19 -10.79
CA ALA A 19 22.30 -0.05 -9.70
C ALA A 19 22.21 -1.51 -9.24
N PHE A 20 23.24 -1.93 -8.49
CA PHE A 20 23.28 -3.27 -7.92
C PHE A 20 23.87 -3.30 -6.52
N GLU A 21 23.42 -4.26 -5.73
CA GLU A 21 23.95 -4.58 -4.40
C GLU A 21 24.28 -6.07 -4.31
N LEU A 22 25.41 -6.39 -3.66
CA LEU A 22 25.83 -7.77 -3.42
C LEU A 22 25.27 -8.24 -2.09
N ILE A 23 24.64 -9.41 -2.09
CA ILE A 23 24.18 -10.10 -0.88
C ILE A 23 24.95 -11.41 -0.74
N GLU A 24 25.67 -11.56 0.36
CA GLU A 24 26.36 -12.80 0.72
C GLU A 24 25.50 -13.58 1.73
N ASN A 25 25.02 -14.75 1.31
CA ASN A 25 24.45 -15.75 2.22
C ASN A 25 25.46 -16.90 2.39
N GLU A 26 25.35 -17.65 3.49
CA GLU A 26 26.34 -18.67 3.91
C GLU A 26 26.70 -19.72 2.83
N ASN A 27 25.89 -19.88 1.77
CA ASN A 27 26.14 -20.85 0.69
C ASN A 27 26.03 -20.30 -0.76
N GLU A 28 25.60 -19.05 -0.98
CA GLU A 28 25.43 -18.49 -2.34
C GLU A 28 25.64 -16.96 -2.37
N GLN A 29 26.36 -16.48 -3.41
CA GLN A 29 26.45 -15.06 -3.73
C GLN A 29 25.29 -14.66 -4.65
N GLN A 30 24.57 -13.61 -4.27
CA GLN A 30 23.46 -13.07 -5.05
C GLN A 30 23.65 -11.58 -5.31
N VAL A 31 23.00 -11.10 -6.38
CA VAL A 31 22.98 -9.68 -6.75
C VAL A 31 21.54 -9.21 -6.76
N VAL A 32 21.29 -8.07 -6.13
CA VAL A 32 20.02 -7.35 -6.26
C VAL A 32 20.23 -6.25 -7.29
N LEU A 33 19.51 -6.31 -8.40
CA LEU A 33 19.40 -5.20 -9.33
C LEU A 33 18.24 -4.31 -8.92
N TYR A 34 18.45 -3.01 -8.92
CA TYR A 34 17.39 -2.04 -8.65
C TYR A 34 17.58 -0.79 -9.52
N ASP A 35 16.47 -0.10 -9.74
CA ASP A 35 16.44 1.16 -10.47
C ASP A 35 16.35 2.33 -9.47
N PRO A 36 17.42 3.10 -9.25
CA PRO A 36 17.42 4.24 -8.35
C PRO A 36 16.40 5.32 -8.73
N ARG A 37 15.93 5.34 -9.99
CA ARG A 37 14.94 6.30 -10.48
C ARG A 37 13.50 5.81 -10.34
N GLY A 38 13.29 4.53 -10.00
CA GLY A 38 11.97 3.95 -9.77
C GLY A 38 11.13 3.72 -11.04
N TYR A 39 11.73 3.73 -12.24
CA TYR A 39 11.01 3.39 -13.48
C TYR A 39 10.75 1.89 -13.59
N ALA A 40 11.69 1.06 -13.12
CA ALA A 40 11.51 -0.37 -13.03
C ALA A 40 10.47 -0.72 -11.96
N ARG A 41 9.65 -1.75 -12.22
CA ARG A 41 8.49 -2.08 -11.37
C ARG A 41 8.87 -2.55 -9.97
N GLN A 42 9.99 -3.25 -9.85
CA GLN A 42 10.52 -3.75 -8.58
C GLN A 42 12.00 -4.12 -8.73
N PRO A 43 12.77 -4.12 -7.62
CA PRO A 43 14.07 -4.77 -7.58
C PRO A 43 13.96 -6.26 -7.88
N ILE A 44 15.04 -6.85 -8.39
CA ILE A 44 15.13 -8.30 -8.59
C ILE A 44 16.39 -8.86 -7.98
N GLN A 45 16.26 -10.04 -7.39
CA GLN A 45 17.37 -10.81 -6.87
C GLN A 45 17.71 -11.92 -7.86
N ILE A 46 18.98 -12.01 -8.24
CA ILE A 46 19.48 -12.99 -9.20
C ILE A 46 20.78 -13.62 -8.70
N PRO A 47 21.09 -14.87 -9.11
CA PRO A 47 22.37 -15.50 -8.81
C PRO A 47 23.55 -14.70 -9.38
N PHE A 48 24.67 -14.62 -8.65
CA PHE A 48 25.87 -13.94 -9.14
C PHE A 48 26.42 -14.53 -10.45
N SER A 49 26.17 -15.82 -10.72
CA SER A 49 26.53 -16.48 -11.97
C SER A 49 25.89 -15.88 -13.22
N ILE A 50 24.83 -15.08 -13.08
CA ILE A 50 24.13 -14.40 -14.18
C ILE A 50 24.79 -13.06 -14.56
N VAL A 51 25.62 -12.47 -13.70
CA VAL A 51 26.23 -11.15 -13.93
C VAL A 51 27.00 -11.03 -15.24
N PRO A 52 27.83 -12.01 -15.66
CA PRO A 52 28.53 -11.92 -16.94
C PRO A 52 27.58 -11.78 -18.14
N LEU A 53 26.43 -12.49 -18.12
CA LEU A 53 25.42 -12.36 -19.17
C LEU A 53 24.82 -10.95 -19.20
N LEU A 54 24.54 -10.35 -18.04
CA LEU A 54 24.03 -8.98 -17.97
C LEU A 54 25.02 -7.95 -18.51
N GLN A 55 26.32 -8.15 -18.28
CA GLN A 55 27.38 -7.30 -18.84
C GLN A 55 27.46 -7.38 -20.36
N MET A 56 26.99 -8.49 -20.96
CA MET A 56 26.90 -8.64 -22.41
C MET A 56 25.67 -7.94 -23.00
N LEU A 57 24.66 -7.59 -22.20
CA LEU A 57 23.47 -6.86 -22.68
C LEU A 57 23.81 -5.38 -22.94
N ASP A 58 24.70 -5.11 -23.89
CA ASP A 58 25.15 -3.77 -24.26
C ASP A 58 24.43 -3.18 -25.49
N GLY A 59 23.45 -3.91 -26.02
CA GLY A 59 22.72 -3.56 -27.23
C GLY A 59 23.39 -4.04 -28.53
N THR A 60 24.44 -4.84 -28.42
CA THR A 60 25.13 -5.46 -29.58
C THR A 60 25.14 -6.98 -29.54
N PHE A 61 24.88 -7.59 -28.37
CA PHE A 61 24.88 -9.04 -28.16
C PHE A 61 23.79 -9.78 -28.94
N ARG A 62 24.20 -10.81 -29.69
CA ARG A 62 23.36 -11.59 -30.61
C ARG A 62 23.20 -13.03 -30.17
N ILE A 63 22.18 -13.68 -30.72
CA ILE A 63 22.03 -15.15 -30.61
C ILE A 63 23.24 -15.88 -31.16
N SER A 64 23.78 -15.43 -32.29
CA SER A 64 25.00 -16.00 -32.88
C SER A 64 26.19 -15.99 -31.92
N ASP A 65 26.25 -15.05 -30.98
CA ASP A 65 27.34 -14.96 -30.00
C ASP A 65 27.22 -16.06 -28.94
N ILE A 66 25.99 -16.42 -28.54
CA ILE A 66 25.72 -17.57 -27.67
C ILE A 66 26.12 -18.87 -28.37
N GLU A 67 25.69 -19.04 -29.62
CA GLU A 67 26.02 -20.24 -30.41
C GLU A 67 27.53 -20.39 -30.62
N ASN A 68 28.26 -19.28 -30.84
CA ASN A 68 29.71 -19.31 -30.99
C ASN A 68 30.44 -19.74 -29.70
N VAL A 69 29.94 -19.36 -28.53
CA VAL A 69 30.49 -19.81 -27.24
C VAL A 69 30.19 -21.29 -27.00
N LEU A 70 29.03 -21.78 -27.45
CA LEU A 70 28.60 -23.17 -27.25
C LEU A 70 29.15 -24.16 -28.29
N LYS A 71 29.76 -23.69 -29.40
CA LYS A 71 30.31 -24.55 -30.47
C LYS A 71 31.38 -25.55 -30.00
N ASP A 72 32.07 -25.26 -28.90
CA ASP A 72 33.11 -26.14 -28.33
C ASP A 72 32.58 -27.11 -27.26
N GLU A 73 31.37 -26.90 -26.74
CA GLU A 73 30.71 -27.83 -25.84
C GLU A 73 29.86 -28.81 -26.66
N LYS A 74 30.12 -30.12 -26.51
CA LYS A 74 29.29 -31.19 -27.11
C LYS A 74 27.93 -31.27 -26.42
N SER A 75 27.15 -30.21 -26.50
CA SER A 75 25.79 -30.12 -26.01
C SER A 75 24.85 -30.44 -27.18
N ASP A 76 24.23 -31.61 -27.12
CA ASP A 76 23.24 -32.05 -28.13
C ASP A 76 21.91 -31.28 -28.04
N ASN A 77 21.79 -30.27 -27.15
CA ASN A 77 20.55 -29.51 -26.99
C ASN A 77 20.76 -28.01 -26.69
N ILE A 78 21.24 -27.26 -27.68
CA ILE A 78 21.40 -25.78 -27.65
C ILE A 78 20.11 -25.08 -27.17
N ALA A 79 18.93 -25.62 -27.50
CA ALA A 79 17.65 -25.05 -27.11
C ALA A 79 17.44 -25.02 -25.59
N GLU A 80 17.91 -26.04 -24.85
CA GLU A 80 17.80 -26.11 -23.39
C GLU A 80 18.65 -25.04 -22.68
N ILE A 81 19.69 -24.53 -23.35
CA ILE A 81 20.57 -23.48 -22.83
C ILE A 81 20.01 -22.09 -23.17
N ILE A 82 19.44 -21.93 -24.36
CA ILE A 82 18.94 -20.65 -24.86
C ILE A 82 17.61 -20.24 -24.19
N GLU A 83 16.71 -21.19 -23.94
CA GLU A 83 15.38 -20.90 -23.38
C GLU A 83 15.42 -20.16 -22.02
N PRO A 84 16.25 -20.56 -21.03
CA PRO A 84 16.42 -19.81 -19.79
C PRO A 84 16.90 -18.37 -19.99
N ILE A 85 17.78 -18.13 -20.97
CA ILE A 85 18.30 -16.78 -21.30
C ILE A 85 17.16 -15.91 -21.83
N PHE A 86 16.34 -16.43 -22.75
CA PHE A 86 15.17 -15.70 -23.25
C PHE A 86 14.16 -15.39 -22.14
N ASN A 87 13.89 -16.35 -21.26
CA ASN A 87 12.98 -16.14 -20.14
C ASN A 87 13.49 -15.05 -19.19
N LEU A 88 14.79 -15.05 -18.89
CA LEU A 88 15.42 -13.99 -18.10
C LEU A 88 15.31 -12.63 -18.78
N ILE A 89 15.64 -12.54 -20.07
CA ILE A 89 15.62 -11.28 -20.82
C ILE A 89 14.19 -10.74 -20.95
N TYR A 90 13.22 -11.62 -21.23
CA TYR A 90 11.80 -11.27 -21.22
C TYR A 90 11.36 -10.74 -19.85
N TYR A 91 11.83 -11.37 -18.76
CA TYR A 91 11.51 -10.94 -17.41
C TYR A 91 12.14 -9.57 -17.08
N LEU A 92 13.41 -9.35 -17.45
CA LEU A 92 14.11 -8.06 -17.31
C LEU A 92 13.40 -6.96 -18.09
N ASP A 93 13.01 -7.23 -19.34
CA ASP A 93 12.25 -6.29 -20.17
C ASP A 93 10.89 -5.96 -19.54
N HIS A 94 10.13 -6.98 -19.13
CA HIS A 94 8.81 -6.81 -18.50
C HIS A 94 8.86 -5.92 -17.26
N LEU A 95 9.94 -6.02 -16.49
CA LEU A 95 10.18 -5.20 -15.30
C LEU A 95 10.75 -3.80 -15.60
N GLY A 96 11.19 -3.55 -16.83
CA GLY A 96 11.71 -2.25 -17.27
C GLY A 96 13.22 -2.06 -17.05
N PHE A 97 14.00 -3.14 -16.89
CA PHE A 97 15.46 -3.06 -16.75
C PHE A 97 16.18 -2.87 -18.09
N LEU A 98 15.54 -3.20 -19.21
CA LEU A 98 16.14 -3.12 -20.54
C LEU A 98 15.68 -1.87 -21.30
N GLU A 99 16.53 -1.31 -22.16
CA GLU A 99 16.24 -0.19 -23.05
C GLU A 99 15.33 -0.64 -24.21
N THR A 100 14.04 -0.74 -23.91
CA THR A 100 12.98 -1.12 -24.85
C THR A 100 11.85 -0.10 -24.88
N GLU A 101 10.92 -0.26 -25.81
CA GLU A 101 9.69 0.53 -25.83
C GLU A 101 8.91 0.43 -24.50
N ASN A 102 8.95 -0.74 -23.84
CA ASN A 102 8.33 -0.93 -22.53
C ASN A 102 8.95 0.00 -21.48
N TYR A 103 10.28 0.06 -21.37
CA TYR A 103 10.95 1.01 -20.47
C TYR A 103 10.58 2.46 -20.77
N TYR A 104 10.61 2.88 -22.04
CA TYR A 104 10.27 4.27 -22.39
C TYR A 104 8.80 4.61 -22.08
N ASN A 105 7.90 3.64 -22.14
CA ASN A 105 6.51 3.81 -21.73
C ASN A 105 6.39 3.93 -20.20
N LEU A 106 7.03 3.04 -19.43
CA LEU A 106 7.09 3.12 -17.96
C LEU A 106 7.68 4.45 -17.49
N LYS A 107 8.78 4.88 -18.13
CA LYS A 107 9.42 6.16 -17.87
C LYS A 107 8.48 7.34 -18.10
N ARG A 108 7.82 7.38 -19.26
CA ARG A 108 6.87 8.46 -19.59
C ARG A 108 5.72 8.50 -18.61
N GLU A 109 5.15 7.35 -18.26
CA GLU A 109 4.06 7.25 -17.30
C GLU A 109 4.46 7.78 -15.92
N LEU A 110 5.65 7.42 -15.44
CA LEU A 110 6.14 7.93 -14.16
C LEU A 110 6.44 9.42 -14.21
N ASP A 111 7.13 9.89 -15.25
CA ASP A 111 7.45 11.32 -15.41
C ASP A 111 6.15 12.16 -15.50
N ASP A 112 5.15 11.70 -16.25
CA ASP A 112 3.83 12.34 -16.35
C ASP A 112 3.14 12.40 -14.98
N TYR A 113 3.18 11.30 -14.22
CA TYR A 113 2.65 11.26 -12.87
C TYR A 113 3.39 12.23 -11.93
N LEU A 114 4.72 12.21 -11.90
CA LEU A 114 5.52 13.06 -11.02
C LEU A 114 5.29 14.55 -11.31
N ASN A 115 5.18 14.93 -12.58
CA ASN A 115 4.91 16.30 -13.01
C ASN A 115 3.43 16.73 -12.85
N SER A 116 2.50 15.78 -12.70
CA SER A 116 1.08 16.10 -12.52
C SER A 116 0.79 16.61 -11.09
N PRO A 117 0.01 17.68 -10.90
CA PRO A 117 -0.47 18.07 -9.58
C PRO A 117 -1.61 17.17 -9.07
N ILE A 118 -2.06 16.21 -9.87
CA ILE A 118 -3.21 15.33 -9.60
C ILE A 118 -2.76 13.88 -9.68
N ARG A 119 -3.07 13.10 -8.62
CA ARG A 119 -3.02 11.65 -8.61
C ARG A 119 -4.31 11.10 -9.22
N LYS A 120 -4.19 10.35 -10.32
CA LYS A 120 -5.30 9.68 -10.99
C LYS A 120 -5.81 8.49 -10.16
N PRO A 121 -7.10 8.13 -10.27
CA PRO A 121 -7.63 6.98 -9.55
C PRO A 121 -7.05 5.68 -10.11
N VAL A 122 -6.67 4.76 -9.24
CA VAL A 122 -6.16 3.42 -9.60
C VAL A 122 -7.21 2.31 -9.36
N CYS A 123 -8.27 2.62 -8.60
CA CYS A 123 -9.35 1.69 -8.27
C CYS A 123 -10.62 1.91 -9.10
N ALA A 124 -10.67 2.98 -9.89
CA ALA A 124 -11.79 3.26 -10.79
C ALA A 124 -11.87 2.22 -11.92
N GLY A 125 -13.06 1.65 -12.14
CA GLY A 125 -13.30 0.59 -13.12
C GLY A 125 -12.97 -0.82 -12.62
N SER A 126 -12.34 -0.96 -11.45
CA SER A 126 -11.99 -2.25 -10.84
C SER A 126 -12.74 -2.48 -9.52
N THR A 127 -12.38 -1.75 -8.47
CA THR A 127 -12.99 -1.85 -7.13
C THR A 127 -14.31 -1.09 -7.06
N TYR A 128 -14.39 0.07 -7.73
CA TYR A 128 -15.59 0.88 -7.81
C TYR A 128 -15.83 1.38 -9.23
N SER A 129 -17.06 1.78 -9.55
CA SER A 129 -17.38 2.21 -10.92
C SER A 129 -16.69 3.54 -11.28
N ASP A 130 -16.09 3.59 -12.47
CA ASP A 130 -15.55 4.80 -13.10
C ASP A 130 -16.64 5.77 -13.63
N ASN A 131 -17.90 5.30 -13.74
CA ASN A 131 -19.04 6.13 -14.06
C ASN A 131 -19.63 6.77 -12.78
N PRO A 132 -19.76 8.10 -12.71
CA PRO A 132 -20.20 8.79 -11.49
C PRO A 132 -21.62 8.40 -11.03
N ASP A 133 -22.57 8.19 -11.94
CA ASP A 133 -23.95 7.85 -11.57
C ASP A 133 -24.04 6.41 -11.03
N HIS A 134 -23.27 5.50 -11.61
CA HIS A 134 -23.14 4.13 -11.11
C HIS A 134 -22.41 4.10 -9.76
N LEU A 135 -21.32 4.86 -9.60
CA LEU A 135 -20.61 4.98 -8.33
C LEU A 135 -21.53 5.52 -7.23
N LYS A 136 -22.31 6.56 -7.53
CA LYS A 136 -23.31 7.11 -6.61
C LYS A 136 -24.30 6.05 -6.13
N SER A 137 -24.78 5.24 -7.06
CA SER A 137 -25.71 4.13 -6.75
C SER A 137 -25.03 3.04 -5.93
N GLN A 138 -23.77 2.72 -6.26
CA GLN A 138 -22.94 1.75 -5.53
C GLN A 138 -22.72 2.21 -4.08
N ILE A 139 -22.21 3.42 -3.85
CA ILE A 139 -21.99 3.96 -2.49
C ILE A 139 -23.30 4.01 -1.69
N LYS A 140 -24.42 4.41 -2.31
CA LYS A 140 -25.74 4.39 -1.65
C LYS A 140 -26.16 2.98 -1.22
N ALA A 141 -25.92 1.97 -2.06
CA ALA A 141 -26.20 0.58 -1.73
C ALA A 141 -25.31 0.08 -0.59
N ILE A 142 -24.01 0.43 -0.60
CA ILE A 142 -23.08 0.12 0.48
C ILE A 142 -23.59 0.71 1.79
N LEU A 143 -23.85 2.03 1.85
CA LEU A 143 -24.34 2.71 3.05
C LEU A 143 -25.68 2.15 3.56
N SER A 144 -26.49 1.57 2.67
CA SER A 144 -27.78 0.94 3.03
C SER A 144 -27.64 -0.49 3.55
N SER A 145 -26.47 -1.13 3.40
CA SER A 145 -26.21 -2.50 3.86
C SER A 145 -26.21 -2.66 5.39
N ARG A 146 -25.98 -1.56 6.11
CA ARG A 146 -26.06 -1.44 7.57
C ARG A 146 -26.93 -0.22 7.92
N LYS A 147 -27.94 -0.41 8.78
CA LYS A 147 -28.77 0.70 9.27
C LYS A 147 -28.01 1.53 10.31
N PRO A 148 -28.22 2.85 10.38
CA PRO A 148 -27.55 3.72 11.35
C PRO A 148 -28.19 3.70 12.75
N ASP A 149 -29.30 2.98 12.95
CA ASP A 149 -30.19 3.14 14.12
C ASP A 149 -29.49 2.96 15.48
N ASP A 150 -28.42 2.17 15.55
CA ASP A 150 -27.63 1.91 16.76
C ASP A 150 -26.21 2.51 16.70
N ILE A 151 -25.92 3.35 15.70
CA ILE A 151 -24.62 3.98 15.51
C ILE A 151 -24.70 5.41 16.01
N LYS A 152 -23.93 5.70 17.06
CA LYS A 152 -23.79 7.07 17.57
C LYS A 152 -23.15 7.96 16.47
N PRO A 153 -23.75 9.11 16.13
CA PRO A 153 -23.18 10.03 15.14
C PRO A 153 -22.09 10.92 15.74
N ASP A 154 -21.48 11.74 14.89
CA ASP A 154 -20.47 12.76 15.23
C ASP A 154 -19.15 12.23 15.81
N ALA A 155 -18.72 11.04 15.39
CA ALA A 155 -17.39 10.53 15.71
C ALA A 155 -16.27 11.49 15.21
N ASP A 156 -15.21 11.63 15.99
CA ASP A 156 -14.01 12.40 15.67
C ASP A 156 -12.99 11.58 14.87
N SER A 157 -13.01 10.26 15.07
CA SER A 157 -12.17 9.34 14.32
C SER A 157 -12.87 8.02 14.03
N ILE A 158 -12.49 7.39 12.92
CA ILE A 158 -12.93 6.04 12.57
C ILE A 158 -11.75 5.15 12.16
N ILE A 159 -11.84 3.88 12.51
CA ILE A 159 -11.13 2.79 11.84
C ILE A 159 -12.11 2.21 10.82
N VAL A 160 -11.67 2.07 9.57
CA VAL A 160 -12.50 1.59 8.45
C VAL A 160 -11.64 0.75 7.51
N PRO A 161 -12.17 -0.35 6.93
CA PRO A 161 -11.46 -1.14 5.93
C PRO A 161 -10.95 -0.34 4.74
N HIS A 162 -9.93 -0.88 4.07
CA HIS A 162 -9.60 -0.55 2.68
C HIS A 162 -9.74 -1.76 1.75
N ILE A 163 -10.40 -2.82 2.20
CA ILE A 163 -10.65 -3.98 1.35
C ILE A 163 -11.55 -3.64 0.14
N ASP A 164 -11.34 -4.37 -0.96
CA ASP A 164 -12.08 -4.20 -2.22
C ASP A 164 -13.60 -4.36 -2.02
N PHE A 165 -14.41 -3.44 -2.58
CA PHE A 165 -15.87 -3.43 -2.41
C PHE A 165 -16.57 -4.68 -2.96
N ARG A 166 -15.91 -5.45 -3.84
CA ARG A 166 -16.44 -6.68 -4.43
C ARG A 166 -16.34 -7.88 -3.49
N VAL A 167 -15.57 -7.78 -2.40
CA VAL A 167 -15.33 -8.87 -1.45
C VAL A 167 -16.63 -9.44 -0.85
N GLY A 168 -17.62 -8.58 -0.57
CA GLY A 168 -18.96 -9.04 -0.23
C GLY A 168 -19.63 -8.25 0.90
N LEU A 169 -20.82 -8.72 1.29
CA LEU A 169 -21.72 -7.98 2.18
C LEU A 169 -21.10 -7.65 3.55
N GLY A 170 -20.22 -8.50 4.07
CA GLY A 170 -19.49 -8.23 5.32
C GLY A 170 -18.64 -6.95 5.23
N ALA A 171 -17.83 -6.82 4.17
CA ALA A 171 -17.03 -5.62 3.91
C ALA A 171 -17.91 -4.38 3.77
N LEU A 172 -18.98 -4.48 2.97
CA LEU A 172 -19.90 -3.37 2.74
C LEU A 172 -20.57 -2.88 4.03
N LYS A 173 -20.96 -3.80 4.92
CA LYS A 173 -21.52 -3.46 6.24
C LYS A 173 -20.51 -2.76 7.13
N THR A 174 -19.26 -3.21 7.12
CA THR A 174 -18.18 -2.60 7.91
C THR A 174 -17.89 -1.17 7.43
N TYR A 175 -17.82 -0.93 6.12
CA TYR A 175 -17.75 0.42 5.55
C TYR A 175 -18.94 1.28 5.97
N ALA A 176 -20.16 0.77 5.77
CA ALA A 176 -21.38 1.50 6.08
C ALA A 176 -21.46 1.92 7.55
N ALA A 177 -21.07 1.03 8.46
CA ALA A 177 -21.08 1.31 9.89
C ALA A 177 -20.15 2.47 10.25
N ALA A 178 -18.91 2.46 9.76
CA ALA A 178 -17.94 3.53 9.99
C ALA A 178 -18.43 4.88 9.44
N TYR A 179 -18.92 4.90 8.20
CA TYR A 179 -19.37 6.14 7.57
C TYR A 179 -20.66 6.70 8.18
N HIS A 180 -21.54 5.86 8.73
CA HIS A 180 -22.69 6.35 9.51
C HIS A 180 -22.28 7.09 10.78
N ALA A 181 -21.14 6.74 11.39
CA ALA A 181 -20.64 7.41 12.59
C ALA A 181 -20.13 8.84 12.33
N ILE A 182 -19.71 9.15 11.09
CA ILE A 182 -19.13 10.46 10.74
C ILE A 182 -19.99 11.30 9.78
N LYS A 183 -21.07 10.75 9.18
CA LYS A 183 -21.84 11.45 8.13
C LYS A 183 -22.45 12.79 8.55
N GLU A 184 -22.67 13.02 9.85
CA GLU A 184 -23.22 14.27 10.40
C GLU A 184 -22.11 15.27 10.80
N LYS A 185 -20.84 14.83 10.76
CA LYS A 185 -19.70 15.60 11.24
C LYS A 185 -19.37 16.79 10.34
N HIS A 186 -19.61 16.72 9.04
CA HIS A 186 -19.28 17.80 8.08
C HIS A 186 -17.89 18.44 8.32
N PRO A 187 -16.80 17.65 8.24
CA PRO A 187 -15.45 18.15 8.50
C PRO A 187 -14.98 19.15 7.44
N GLU A 188 -14.09 20.06 7.86
CA GLU A 188 -13.31 20.92 6.96
C GLU A 188 -12.01 20.24 6.54
N LEU A 189 -11.47 19.37 7.40
CA LEU A 189 -10.27 18.57 7.18
C LEU A 189 -10.53 17.10 7.49
N VAL A 190 -10.11 16.21 6.59
CA VAL A 190 -10.04 14.77 6.86
C VAL A 190 -8.60 14.32 6.77
N VAL A 191 -8.04 13.82 7.87
CA VAL A 191 -6.69 13.25 7.91
C VAL A 191 -6.82 11.75 7.73
N ILE A 192 -6.25 11.22 6.65
CA ILE A 192 -6.39 9.81 6.30
C ILE A 192 -5.02 9.14 6.44
N PHE A 193 -4.92 8.24 7.41
CA PHE A 193 -3.79 7.36 7.62
C PHE A 193 -4.04 6.06 6.86
N GLY A 194 -3.44 5.92 5.70
CA GLY A 194 -3.48 4.70 4.88
C GLY A 194 -2.24 3.85 5.11
N THR A 195 -2.36 2.53 4.97
CA THR A 195 -1.20 1.64 4.92
C THR A 195 -0.42 1.88 3.62
N SER A 196 0.91 1.91 3.71
CA SER A 196 1.78 1.91 2.53
C SER A 196 2.15 0.48 2.13
N HIS A 197 1.63 -0.03 1.01
CA HIS A 197 1.83 -1.41 0.58
C HIS A 197 3.04 -1.62 -0.34
N TYR A 198 3.44 -0.58 -1.08
CA TYR A 198 4.40 -0.72 -2.19
C TYR A 198 5.81 -0.22 -1.86
N ALA A 199 5.91 0.86 -1.08
CA ALA A 199 7.18 1.49 -0.71
C ALA A 199 7.04 2.15 0.66
N SER A 200 8.15 2.35 1.37
CA SER A 200 8.16 3.11 2.62
C SER A 200 9.48 3.83 2.77
N SER A 201 9.51 5.13 2.48
CA SER A 201 10.71 5.95 2.69
C SER A 201 10.87 6.41 4.15
N ASP A 202 9.78 6.39 4.93
CA ASP A 202 9.71 6.87 6.31
C ASP A 202 8.45 6.32 7.02
N TYR A 203 8.24 6.65 8.30
CA TYR A 203 7.03 6.35 9.04
C TYR A 203 5.82 7.08 8.46
N PHE A 204 5.92 8.38 8.14
CA PHE A 204 4.86 9.17 7.49
C PHE A 204 5.30 9.71 6.14
N MET A 205 4.56 9.34 5.11
CA MET A 205 4.80 9.76 3.73
C MET A 205 3.64 10.64 3.26
N PHE A 206 3.96 11.90 2.99
CA PHE A 206 3.02 12.91 2.52
C PHE A 206 3.03 13.01 0.99
N THR A 207 1.99 13.64 0.45
CA THR A 207 1.92 14.08 -0.96
C THR A 207 1.29 15.47 -1.03
N GLU A 208 1.67 16.26 -2.03
CA GLU A 208 1.03 17.55 -2.33
C GLU A 208 -0.05 17.43 -3.43
N LYS A 209 -0.16 16.25 -4.05
CA LYS A 209 -1.07 16.02 -5.15
C LYS A 209 -2.51 16.01 -4.67
N ASP A 210 -3.39 16.57 -5.47
CA ASP A 210 -4.83 16.39 -5.30
C ASP A 210 -5.22 15.00 -5.83
N PHE A 211 -6.33 14.43 -5.36
CA PHE A 211 -6.77 13.10 -5.76
C PHE A 211 -7.98 13.20 -6.68
N GLU A 212 -7.89 12.65 -7.88
CA GLU A 212 -9.05 12.55 -8.78
C GLU A 212 -9.86 11.29 -8.46
N THR A 213 -11.18 11.44 -8.43
CA THR A 213 -12.14 10.33 -8.41
C THR A 213 -13.18 10.56 -9.52
N PRO A 214 -14.06 9.58 -9.79
CA PRO A 214 -15.20 9.79 -10.71
C PRO A 214 -16.14 10.94 -10.31
N PHE A 215 -16.19 11.32 -9.02
CA PHE A 215 -16.99 12.47 -8.57
C PHE A 215 -16.30 13.82 -8.77
N GLY A 216 -15.02 13.83 -9.15
CA GLY A 216 -14.19 15.02 -9.31
C GLY A 216 -12.98 15.00 -8.37
N VAL A 217 -12.29 16.14 -8.29
CA VAL A 217 -11.01 16.25 -7.57
C VAL A 217 -11.22 16.56 -6.09
N VAL A 218 -10.64 15.73 -5.21
CA VAL A 218 -10.47 16.01 -3.78
C VAL A 218 -9.17 16.77 -3.55
N LYS A 219 -9.26 17.89 -2.86
CA LYS A 219 -8.12 18.78 -2.62
C LYS A 219 -7.31 18.37 -1.42
N THR A 220 -6.00 18.27 -1.58
CA THR A 220 -5.06 18.16 -0.47
C THR A 220 -4.90 19.53 0.21
N ASP A 221 -4.86 19.57 1.54
CA ASP A 221 -4.74 20.79 2.30
C ASP A 221 -3.31 21.33 2.27
N ARG A 222 -2.99 22.06 1.20
CA ARG A 222 -1.67 22.67 0.97
C ARG A 222 -1.25 23.65 2.07
N GLU A 223 -2.20 24.27 2.78
CA GLU A 223 -1.88 25.17 3.88
C GLU A 223 -1.26 24.38 5.04
N ILE A 224 -1.89 23.27 5.41
CA ILE A 224 -1.38 22.35 6.44
C ILE A 224 -0.05 21.75 6.02
N ILE A 225 0.08 21.30 4.77
CA ILE A 225 1.35 20.78 4.24
C ILE A 225 2.46 21.84 4.34
N ASN A 226 2.20 23.08 3.94
CA ASN A 226 3.19 24.15 4.02
C ASN A 226 3.59 24.48 5.47
N GLN A 227 2.64 24.44 6.40
CA GLN A 227 2.92 24.60 7.82
C GLN A 227 3.79 23.45 8.35
N LEU A 228 3.49 22.19 7.97
CA LEU A 228 4.31 21.04 8.30
C LEU A 228 5.74 21.15 7.76
N LYS A 229 5.91 21.56 6.50
CA LYS A 229 7.22 21.82 5.90
C LYS A 229 8.00 22.87 6.70
N ALA A 230 7.33 23.95 7.11
CA ALA A 230 7.95 25.05 7.82
C ALA A 230 8.45 24.64 9.22
N ILE A 231 7.64 23.91 10.00
CA ILE A 231 8.04 23.49 11.36
C ILE A 231 8.99 22.29 11.39
N SER A 232 9.11 21.58 10.26
CA SER A 232 10.00 20.43 10.14
C SER A 232 11.36 20.80 9.57
N ASN A 233 11.60 22.07 9.20
CA ASN A 233 12.80 22.47 8.45
C ASN A 233 13.07 21.58 7.21
N GLY A 234 12.01 21.06 6.58
CA GLY A 234 12.09 20.12 5.46
C GLY A 234 12.24 18.64 5.83
N ASP A 235 12.29 18.29 7.12
CA ASP A 235 12.44 16.93 7.64
C ASP A 235 11.11 16.15 7.70
N ILE A 236 10.30 16.28 6.65
CA ILE A 236 9.11 15.44 6.42
C ILE A 236 9.23 14.84 5.04
N HIS A 237 8.90 13.56 4.93
CA HIS A 237 9.10 12.80 3.70
C HIS A 237 7.90 12.91 2.77
N PHE A 238 8.17 13.34 1.54
CA PHE A 238 7.22 13.28 0.42
C PHE A 238 7.60 12.09 -0.45
N ASP A 239 6.69 11.13 -0.59
CA ASP A 239 6.94 9.91 -1.35
C ASP A 239 5.84 9.69 -2.38
N GLU A 240 5.97 10.37 -3.52
CA GLU A 240 4.98 10.26 -4.59
C GLU A 240 4.94 8.84 -5.18
N LEU A 241 6.02 8.05 -5.09
CA LEU A 241 6.06 6.67 -5.56
C LEU A 241 5.21 5.77 -4.66
N ALA A 242 5.31 5.92 -3.34
CA ALA A 242 4.44 5.23 -2.39
C ALA A 242 2.96 5.56 -2.67
N HIS A 243 2.64 6.81 -2.97
CA HIS A 243 1.26 7.23 -3.26
C HIS A 243 0.74 6.78 -4.64
N LYS A 244 1.60 6.61 -5.65
CA LYS A 244 1.19 6.43 -7.07
C LYS A 244 0.15 5.34 -7.26
N ASN A 245 0.41 4.16 -6.72
CA ASN A 245 -0.41 2.97 -6.90
C ASN A 245 -1.20 2.58 -5.65
N GLU A 246 -1.09 3.36 -4.57
CA GLU A 246 -1.67 3.00 -3.28
C GLU A 246 -3.18 3.26 -3.24
N HIS A 247 -3.94 2.28 -2.76
CA HIS A 247 -5.40 2.28 -2.80
C HIS A 247 -6.03 2.67 -1.47
N SER A 248 -5.32 2.51 -0.35
CA SER A 248 -5.88 2.65 0.99
C SER A 248 -6.60 3.99 1.19
N ILE A 249 -5.95 5.10 0.83
CA ILE A 249 -6.54 6.44 0.91
C ILE A 249 -7.65 6.63 -0.13
N GLU A 250 -7.44 6.22 -1.38
CA GLU A 250 -8.35 6.46 -2.51
C GLU A 250 -9.76 5.91 -2.26
N LEU A 251 -9.85 4.69 -1.71
CA LEU A 251 -11.13 4.04 -1.43
C LEU A 251 -11.98 4.83 -0.43
N GLN A 252 -11.37 5.61 0.45
CA GLN A 252 -12.11 6.43 1.40
C GLN A 252 -12.68 7.69 0.73
N LEU A 253 -11.98 8.22 -0.27
CA LEU A 253 -12.35 9.48 -0.92
C LEU A 253 -13.72 9.44 -1.61
N VAL A 254 -14.08 8.30 -2.20
CA VAL A 254 -15.38 8.15 -2.86
C VAL A 254 -16.56 8.23 -1.88
N PHE A 255 -16.40 7.73 -0.66
CA PHE A 255 -17.40 7.88 0.40
C PHE A 255 -17.44 9.32 0.93
N LEU A 256 -16.28 9.91 1.17
CA LEU A 256 -16.17 11.28 1.68
C LEU A 256 -16.78 12.30 0.72
N GLN A 257 -16.49 12.22 -0.59
CA GLN A 257 -17.13 13.08 -1.59
C GLN A 257 -18.63 12.83 -1.72
N PHE A 258 -19.07 11.58 -1.64
CA PHE A 258 -20.51 11.28 -1.65
C PHE A 258 -21.24 11.92 -0.46
N LEU A 259 -20.64 11.91 0.73
CA LEU A 259 -21.25 12.45 1.95
C LEU A 259 -21.11 13.97 2.08
N PHE A 260 -19.97 14.52 1.70
CA PHE A 260 -19.58 15.90 2.03
C PHE A 260 -19.37 16.80 0.80
N GLY A 261 -19.38 16.26 -0.41
CA GLY A 261 -19.11 17.00 -1.64
C GLY A 261 -17.67 17.50 -1.70
N ASP A 262 -17.49 18.80 -1.98
CA ASP A 262 -16.22 19.51 -2.09
C ASP A 262 -15.90 20.40 -0.88
N LYS A 263 -16.65 20.25 0.22
CA LYS A 263 -16.57 21.12 1.41
C LYS A 263 -15.42 20.78 2.37
N PHE A 264 -14.62 19.77 2.06
CA PHE A 264 -13.50 19.31 2.87
C PHE A 264 -12.22 19.26 2.04
N LYS A 265 -11.08 19.34 2.73
CA LYS A 265 -9.78 18.99 2.19
C LYS A 265 -9.22 17.77 2.92
N ILE A 266 -8.23 17.12 2.33
CA ILE A 266 -7.56 15.98 2.95
C ILE A 266 -6.12 16.31 3.35
N LEU A 267 -5.66 15.66 4.43
CA LEU A 267 -4.25 15.43 4.68
C LEU A 267 -3.99 13.92 4.49
N PRO A 268 -3.54 13.49 3.29
CA PRO A 268 -3.25 12.09 3.02
C PRO A 268 -1.87 11.72 3.60
N ILE A 269 -1.84 10.72 4.48
CA ILE A 269 -0.61 10.22 5.10
C ILE A 269 -0.56 8.73 4.86
N LEU A 270 0.42 8.27 4.08
CA LEU A 270 0.75 6.85 4.08
C LEU A 270 1.67 6.55 5.24
N VAL A 271 1.35 5.49 5.98
CA VAL A 271 2.12 5.06 7.14
C VAL A 271 2.94 3.84 6.77
N GLY A 272 4.25 3.96 6.96
CA GLY A 272 5.21 2.87 6.76
C GLY A 272 5.06 1.75 7.78
N SER A 273 5.72 0.63 7.53
CA SER A 273 5.67 -0.54 8.40
C SER A 273 6.35 -0.29 9.75
N PHE A 274 5.77 -0.83 10.83
CA PHE A 274 6.36 -0.87 12.18
C PHE A 274 7.10 -2.17 12.48
N HIS A 275 7.47 -2.93 11.44
CA HIS A 275 8.16 -4.21 11.60
C HIS A 275 9.49 -4.08 12.34
N ASN A 276 10.20 -2.95 12.18
CA ASN A 276 11.41 -2.63 12.93
C ASN A 276 11.17 -2.64 14.45
N PHE A 277 10.08 -2.03 14.92
CA PHE A 277 9.71 -1.99 16.33
C PHE A 277 9.31 -3.37 16.86
N VAL A 278 8.60 -4.15 16.03
CA VAL A 278 8.25 -5.54 16.35
C VAL A 278 9.52 -6.40 16.52
N GLN A 279 10.47 -6.30 15.60
CA GLN A 279 11.74 -7.05 15.66
C GLN A 279 12.62 -6.62 16.83
N ALA A 280 12.63 -5.33 17.16
CA ALA A 280 13.44 -4.76 18.23
C ALA A 280 12.80 -4.90 19.63
N ASP A 281 11.56 -5.40 19.73
CA ASP A 281 10.76 -5.43 20.96
C ASP A 281 10.70 -4.06 21.68
N THR A 282 10.50 -3.00 20.89
CA THR A 282 10.39 -1.61 21.36
C THR A 282 9.03 -1.03 21.00
N LEU A 283 8.58 -0.02 21.75
CA LEU A 283 7.31 0.64 21.43
C LEU A 283 7.53 1.78 20.42
N PRO A 284 6.62 1.99 19.45
CA PRO A 284 6.76 3.12 18.52
C PRO A 284 6.84 4.47 19.25
N LYS A 285 6.18 4.61 20.41
CA LYS A 285 6.26 5.84 21.22
C LYS A 285 7.63 6.13 21.85
N GLU A 286 8.54 5.16 21.85
CA GLU A 286 9.91 5.31 22.35
C GLU A 286 10.85 5.83 21.26
N ASP A 287 10.42 5.81 20.00
CA ASP A 287 11.16 6.36 18.86
C ASP A 287 10.97 7.88 18.75
N GLU A 288 12.08 8.62 18.80
CA GLU A 288 12.07 10.08 18.80
C GLU A 288 11.51 10.66 17.49
N HIS A 289 11.85 10.06 16.35
CA HIS A 289 11.41 10.52 15.02
C HIS A 289 9.89 10.36 14.87
N PHE A 290 9.36 9.19 15.24
CA PHE A 290 7.93 8.94 15.24
C PHE A 290 7.16 9.89 16.18
N GLN A 291 7.66 10.12 17.40
CA GLN A 291 7.04 11.07 18.33
C GLN A 291 7.08 12.50 17.80
N GLU A 292 8.17 12.89 17.14
CA GLU A 292 8.29 14.21 16.54
C GLU A 292 7.29 14.40 15.39
N LEU A 293 7.15 13.40 14.49
CA LEU A 293 6.18 13.41 13.41
C LEU A 293 4.74 13.55 13.94
N ILE A 294 4.35 12.73 14.93
CA ILE A 294 3.02 12.83 15.58
C ILE A 294 2.80 14.23 16.16
N ARG A 295 3.78 14.76 16.90
CA ARG A 295 3.67 16.09 17.52
C ARG A 295 3.49 17.18 16.46
N LYS A 296 4.32 17.18 15.41
CA LYS A 296 4.26 18.13 14.29
C LYS A 296 2.88 18.12 13.63
N VAL A 297 2.35 16.94 13.31
CA VAL A 297 1.01 16.79 12.68
C VAL A 297 -0.09 17.32 13.61
N LYS A 298 -0.04 16.98 14.91
CA LYS A 298 -1.01 17.47 15.90
C LYS A 298 -0.97 18.99 16.07
N ASP A 299 0.22 19.56 16.18
CA ASP A 299 0.41 20.99 16.38
C ASP A 299 -0.18 21.79 15.20
N VAL A 300 0.15 21.40 13.96
CA VAL A 300 -0.36 22.08 12.76
C VAL A 300 -1.87 21.95 12.63
N ILE A 301 -2.44 20.77 12.86
CA ILE A 301 -3.90 20.58 12.79
C ILE A 301 -4.59 21.44 13.85
N LYS A 302 -4.07 21.44 15.09
CA LYS A 302 -4.62 22.22 16.19
C LYS A 302 -4.56 23.73 15.91
N GLU A 303 -3.45 24.22 15.37
CA GLU A 303 -3.26 25.63 14.99
C GLU A 303 -4.19 26.05 13.85
N SER A 304 -4.52 25.13 12.93
CA SER A 304 -5.45 25.42 11.84
C SER A 304 -6.88 25.74 12.31
N GLY A 305 -7.27 25.26 13.49
CA GLY A 305 -8.62 25.43 14.05
C GLY A 305 -9.74 24.73 13.26
N LYS A 306 -9.40 23.94 12.23
CA LYS A 306 -10.34 23.27 11.33
C LYS A 306 -11.08 22.15 12.04
N LYS A 307 -12.39 22.00 11.77
CA LYS A 307 -13.15 20.82 12.19
C LYS A 307 -12.59 19.57 11.50
N THR A 308 -11.91 18.73 12.26
CA THR A 308 -11.11 17.62 11.73
C THR A 308 -11.73 16.26 12.04
N VAL A 309 -11.64 15.33 11.08
CA VAL A 309 -11.89 13.90 11.27
C VAL A 309 -10.63 13.11 10.95
N TYR A 310 -10.31 12.09 11.75
CA TYR A 310 -9.20 11.18 11.47
C TYR A 310 -9.71 9.81 11.01
N ILE A 311 -9.11 9.27 9.96
CA ILE A 311 -9.46 7.96 9.41
C ILE A 311 -8.22 7.08 9.41
N ALA A 312 -8.27 5.95 10.12
CA ALA A 312 -7.37 4.83 9.88
C ALA A 312 -8.01 3.95 8.80
N SER A 313 -7.42 3.96 7.60
CA SER A 313 -7.90 3.19 6.47
C SER A 313 -7.10 1.90 6.34
N VAL A 314 -7.65 0.82 6.89
CA VAL A 314 -6.88 -0.37 7.27
C VAL A 314 -7.74 -1.62 7.31
N ASP A 315 -7.15 -2.74 6.91
CA ASP A 315 -7.65 -4.07 7.25
C ASP A 315 -6.89 -4.64 8.46
N PHE A 316 -7.40 -5.73 9.03
CA PHE A 316 -6.76 -6.46 10.13
C PHE A 316 -5.85 -7.55 9.57
N ALA A 317 -6.10 -8.82 9.88
CA ALA A 317 -5.19 -9.92 9.57
C ALA A 317 -5.27 -10.37 8.12
N HIS A 318 -4.14 -10.85 7.60
CA HIS A 318 -3.99 -11.49 6.30
C HIS A 318 -3.39 -12.89 6.49
N ILE A 319 -4.18 -13.95 6.28
CA ILE A 319 -3.78 -15.34 6.58
C ILE A 319 -4.02 -16.31 5.42
N GLY A 320 -3.25 -17.38 5.36
CA GLY A 320 -3.38 -18.47 4.39
C GLY A 320 -2.42 -18.38 3.21
N ARG A 321 -2.58 -19.28 2.24
CA ARG A 321 -1.58 -19.57 1.20
C ARG A 321 -1.10 -18.35 0.41
N LYS A 322 -2.01 -17.47 -0.01
CA LYS A 322 -1.70 -16.24 -0.77
C LYS A 322 -0.79 -15.28 -0.01
N PHE A 323 -0.85 -15.31 1.32
CA PHE A 323 -0.06 -14.44 2.20
C PHE A 323 1.18 -15.17 2.75
N GLY A 324 1.56 -16.31 2.17
CA GLY A 324 2.79 -17.03 2.49
C GLY A 324 2.69 -18.03 3.65
N ASP A 325 1.49 -18.32 4.15
CA ASP A 325 1.31 -19.34 5.18
C ASP A 325 1.29 -20.77 4.61
N ASP A 326 1.76 -21.74 5.41
CA ASP A 326 1.76 -23.17 5.07
C ASP A 326 0.42 -23.88 5.40
N PHE A 327 -0.59 -23.11 5.83
CA PHE A 327 -1.93 -23.56 6.16
C PHE A 327 -3.01 -22.90 5.29
N ASP A 328 -4.19 -23.51 5.27
CA ASP A 328 -5.39 -22.96 4.63
C ASP A 328 -6.15 -22.10 5.66
N ALA A 329 -6.71 -20.95 5.26
CA ALA A 329 -7.31 -20.01 6.21
C ALA A 329 -8.61 -20.51 6.87
N ALA A 330 -9.45 -21.25 6.16
CA ALA A 330 -10.80 -21.61 6.63
C ALA A 330 -10.85 -22.27 8.04
N PRO A 331 -9.97 -23.23 8.40
CA PRO A 331 -9.91 -23.80 9.75
C PRO A 331 -9.50 -22.80 10.85
N GLU A 332 -8.79 -21.73 10.49
CA GLU A 332 -8.24 -20.74 11.42
C GLU A 332 -9.21 -19.58 11.72
N LEU A 333 -10.30 -19.43 10.97
CA LEU A 333 -11.18 -18.25 11.03
C LEU A 333 -11.76 -17.99 12.43
N ALA A 334 -12.19 -19.04 13.14
CA ALA A 334 -12.74 -18.90 14.49
C ALA A 334 -11.67 -18.47 15.51
N ILE A 335 -10.44 -18.96 15.35
CA ILE A 335 -9.30 -18.57 16.18
C ILE A 335 -8.93 -17.13 15.88
N LEU A 336 -8.82 -16.78 14.60
CA LEU A 336 -8.55 -15.42 14.14
C LEU A 336 -9.59 -14.43 14.69
N GLN A 337 -10.87 -14.77 14.67
CA GLN A 337 -11.91 -13.91 15.22
C GLN A 337 -11.70 -13.62 16.70
N ASN A 338 -11.31 -14.61 17.49
CA ASN A 338 -11.04 -14.41 18.92
C ASN A 338 -9.80 -13.53 19.15
N GLU A 339 -8.77 -13.70 18.33
CA GLU A 339 -7.54 -12.90 18.41
C GLU A 339 -7.79 -11.45 18.00
N ASP A 340 -8.49 -11.21 16.89
CA ASP A 340 -8.88 -9.86 16.47
C ASP A 340 -9.78 -9.18 17.50
N ARG A 341 -10.64 -9.94 18.19
CA ARG A 341 -11.46 -9.39 19.29
C ARG A 341 -10.62 -8.86 20.44
N ILE A 342 -9.50 -9.51 20.77
CA ILE A 342 -8.56 -9.01 21.79
C ILE A 342 -7.95 -7.68 21.32
N LEU A 343 -7.49 -7.61 20.07
CA LEU A 343 -6.95 -6.39 19.48
C LEU A 343 -7.98 -5.24 19.48
N ILE A 344 -9.19 -5.51 19.03
CA ILE A 344 -10.30 -4.56 19.03
C ILE A 344 -10.61 -4.07 20.44
N ASN A 345 -10.57 -4.94 21.45
CA ASN A 345 -10.82 -4.55 22.84
C ASN A 345 -9.77 -3.57 23.36
N HIS A 346 -8.48 -3.78 23.05
CA HIS A 346 -7.44 -2.81 23.39
C HIS A 346 -7.72 -1.44 22.76
N LEU A 347 -8.13 -1.42 21.49
CA LEU A 347 -8.47 -0.17 20.80
C LEU A 347 -9.68 0.53 21.42
N VAL A 348 -10.76 -0.21 21.70
CA VAL A 348 -11.96 0.30 22.38
C VAL A 348 -11.65 0.87 23.76
N ASN A 349 -10.67 0.30 24.47
CA ASN A 349 -10.22 0.77 25.79
C ASN A 349 -9.13 1.87 25.73
N PHE A 350 -8.80 2.36 24.53
CA PHE A 350 -7.74 3.37 24.31
C PHE A 350 -6.32 2.90 24.67
N GLU A 351 -6.08 1.59 24.63
CA GLU A 351 -4.83 0.95 25.00
C GLU A 351 -3.95 0.70 23.76
N ALA A 352 -3.53 1.78 23.07
CA ALA A 352 -2.75 1.67 21.83
C ALA A 352 -1.44 0.87 22.00
N ASP A 353 -0.77 1.02 23.14
CA ASP A 353 0.46 0.28 23.43
C ASP A 353 0.19 -1.22 23.64
N GLU A 354 -0.91 -1.60 24.29
CA GLU A 354 -1.25 -3.01 24.49
C GLU A 354 -1.74 -3.65 23.18
N PHE A 355 -2.42 -2.88 22.32
CA PHE A 355 -2.71 -3.29 20.95
C PHE A 355 -1.41 -3.62 20.19
N PHE A 356 -0.43 -2.70 20.20
CA PHE A 356 0.85 -2.92 19.54
C PHE A 356 1.60 -4.14 20.13
N LYS A 357 1.76 -4.20 21.46
CA LYS A 357 2.45 -5.32 22.15
C LYS A 357 1.80 -6.66 21.86
N THR A 358 0.48 -6.73 21.76
CA THR A 358 -0.23 -7.99 21.47
C THR A 358 0.12 -8.51 20.08
N VAL A 359 0.27 -7.62 19.09
CA VAL A 359 0.74 -7.98 17.75
C VAL A 359 2.23 -8.32 17.76
N ALA A 360 3.05 -7.50 18.41
CA ALA A 360 4.51 -7.72 18.48
C ALA A 360 4.89 -9.04 19.17
N LYS A 361 4.15 -9.46 20.21
CA LYS A 361 4.39 -10.70 20.96
C LYS A 361 4.38 -11.97 20.10
N ASN A 362 3.72 -11.95 18.95
CA ASN A 362 3.70 -13.07 18.01
C ASN A 362 4.43 -12.76 16.69
N ASN A 363 5.31 -11.76 16.69
CA ASN A 363 6.04 -11.27 15.52
C ASN A 363 5.15 -10.86 14.35
N ASP A 364 3.97 -10.29 14.63
CA ASP A 364 2.95 -9.96 13.64
C ASP A 364 2.63 -11.14 12.69
N ARG A 365 2.51 -12.36 13.24
CA ARG A 365 2.21 -13.57 12.43
C ARG A 365 0.91 -13.45 11.62
N ARG A 366 0.02 -12.54 12.04
CA ARG A 366 -1.27 -12.29 11.38
C ARG A 366 -1.16 -11.23 10.28
N LYS A 367 0.02 -10.64 10.04
CA LYS A 367 0.29 -9.69 8.96
C LYS A 367 -0.73 -8.55 8.95
N ILE A 368 -0.84 -7.87 10.09
CA ILE A 368 -1.87 -6.85 10.30
C ILE A 368 -1.44 -5.56 9.60
N CYS A 369 -1.98 -5.32 8.41
CA CYS A 369 -1.65 -4.13 7.61
C CYS A 369 -1.99 -2.82 8.33
N GLY A 370 -2.98 -2.89 9.24
CA GLY A 370 -3.44 -1.76 10.03
C GLY A 370 -2.60 -1.42 11.26
N LEU A 371 -1.55 -2.18 11.58
CA LEU A 371 -0.79 -2.01 12.82
C LEU A 371 -0.30 -0.55 12.98
N SER A 372 0.42 -0.03 11.98
CA SER A 372 1.02 1.30 12.06
C SER A 372 0.03 2.45 11.87
N PRO A 373 -0.95 2.42 10.92
CA PRO A 373 -1.93 3.51 10.83
C PRO A 373 -2.88 3.58 12.02
N ILE A 374 -3.34 2.43 12.55
CA ILE A 374 -4.20 2.40 13.75
C ILE A 374 -3.44 3.00 14.93
N TYR A 375 -2.23 2.52 15.20
CA TYR A 375 -1.42 3.05 16.31
C TYR A 375 -1.24 4.57 16.17
N SER A 376 -0.94 5.05 14.95
CA SER A 376 -0.76 6.48 14.67
C SER A 376 -2.02 7.30 14.94
N VAL A 377 -3.20 6.87 14.46
CA VAL A 377 -4.48 7.55 14.74
C VAL A 377 -4.78 7.61 16.23
N MET A 378 -4.45 6.54 16.98
CA MET A 378 -4.63 6.51 18.44
C MET A 378 -3.77 7.54 19.18
N GLN A 379 -2.68 8.03 18.57
CA GLN A 379 -1.85 9.10 19.13
C GLN A 379 -2.34 10.51 18.78
N MET A 380 -3.18 10.65 17.74
CA MET A 380 -3.60 11.96 17.23
C MET A 380 -4.50 12.72 18.18
N ASN A 381 -5.32 12.01 18.95
CA ASN A 381 -6.37 12.62 19.75
C ASN A 381 -6.56 11.93 21.11
N LYS A 382 -7.14 12.66 22.07
CA LYS A 382 -7.48 12.10 23.38
C LYS A 382 -8.96 11.73 23.40
N PHE A 383 -9.26 10.51 22.98
CA PHE A 383 -10.61 9.98 22.99
C PHE A 383 -11.13 9.73 24.42
N ARG A 384 -12.42 9.98 24.64
CA ARG A 384 -13.12 9.70 25.90
C ARG A 384 -14.16 8.61 25.77
N GLU A 385 -14.61 8.35 24.55
CA GLU A 385 -15.60 7.33 24.26
C GLU A 385 -15.25 6.63 22.95
N SER A 386 -15.57 5.34 22.87
CA SER A 386 -15.41 4.53 21.67
C SER A 386 -16.65 3.66 21.46
N ARG A 387 -16.86 3.23 20.21
CA ARG A 387 -17.89 2.26 19.84
C ARG A 387 -17.29 1.28 18.84
N PHE A 388 -17.22 0.01 19.23
CA PHE A 388 -17.09 -1.08 18.27
C PHE A 388 -18.37 -1.12 17.43
N LEU A 389 -18.23 -1.13 16.09
CA LEU A 389 -19.37 -1.03 15.19
C LEU A 389 -19.63 -2.33 14.44
N GLU A 390 -18.62 -2.89 13.78
CA GLU A 390 -18.76 -4.08 12.94
C GLU A 390 -17.42 -4.83 12.82
N TYR A 391 -17.48 -6.15 12.67
CA TYR A 391 -16.32 -7.01 12.40
C TYR A 391 -16.74 -8.13 11.45
N ASN A 392 -15.95 -8.35 10.40
CA ASN A 392 -16.18 -9.43 9.46
C ASN A 392 -14.84 -10.00 8.97
N GLN A 393 -14.96 -11.16 8.34
CA GLN A 393 -13.86 -11.86 7.69
C GLN A 393 -14.29 -12.19 6.26
N TRP A 394 -13.37 -12.07 5.32
CA TRP A 394 -13.53 -12.60 3.98
C TRP A 394 -12.72 -13.88 3.86
N ASP A 395 -13.39 -14.99 3.59
CA ASP A 395 -12.77 -16.27 3.24
C ASP A 395 -12.68 -16.37 1.71
N GLU A 396 -11.47 -16.13 1.17
CA GLU A 396 -11.12 -16.28 -0.24
C GLU A 396 -10.77 -17.75 -0.51
N THR A 397 -11.81 -18.57 -0.65
CA THR A 397 -11.70 -20.03 -0.76
C THR A 397 -10.80 -20.49 -1.91
N GLU A 398 -10.78 -19.74 -3.01
CA GLU A 398 -10.03 -19.99 -4.23
C GLU A 398 -8.51 -19.98 -3.96
N THR A 399 -8.06 -19.06 -3.12
CA THR A 399 -6.65 -18.93 -2.73
C THR A 399 -6.37 -19.50 -1.36
N LYS A 400 -7.37 -20.10 -0.71
CA LYS A 400 -7.29 -20.67 0.66
C LYS A 400 -6.77 -19.64 1.66
N SER A 401 -7.19 -18.40 1.51
CA SER A 401 -6.73 -17.26 2.30
C SER A 401 -7.90 -16.49 2.87
N ALA A 402 -7.63 -15.68 3.89
CA ALA A 402 -8.64 -14.81 4.47
C ALA A 402 -8.07 -13.46 4.88
N VAL A 403 -8.93 -12.45 4.85
CA VAL A 403 -8.66 -11.12 5.37
C VAL A 403 -9.74 -10.75 6.38
N SER A 404 -9.35 -10.26 7.54
CA SER A 404 -10.30 -9.72 8.54
C SER A 404 -10.31 -8.21 8.54
N PHE A 405 -11.43 -7.62 8.95
CA PHE A 405 -11.58 -6.17 8.99
C PHE A 405 -12.65 -5.76 10.00
N ALA A 406 -12.49 -4.57 10.56
CA ALA A 406 -13.37 -4.03 11.59
C ALA A 406 -13.65 -2.55 11.36
N SER A 407 -14.72 -2.06 11.98
CA SER A 407 -14.97 -0.63 12.13
C SER A 407 -15.17 -0.27 13.60
N ILE A 408 -14.53 0.83 13.98
CA ILE A 408 -14.56 1.39 15.33
C ILE A 408 -14.69 2.91 15.18
N ALA A 409 -15.54 3.53 15.99
CA ALA A 409 -15.67 4.98 16.07
C ALA A 409 -15.17 5.50 17.43
N PHE A 410 -14.53 6.66 17.42
CA PHE A 410 -13.99 7.32 18.61
C PHE A 410 -14.51 8.75 18.73
N TYR A 411 -14.70 9.21 19.97
CA TYR A 411 -15.27 10.51 20.32
C TYR A 411 -14.43 11.20 21.40
N GLU A 412 -14.25 12.51 21.29
CA GLU A 412 -13.53 13.37 22.24
C GLU A 412 -14.26 13.70 23.55
#